data_AF-A0A3E0VSZ4-F1
#
_entry.id   AF-A0A3E0VSZ4-F1
#
_cell.length_a   1.000
_cell.length_b   1.000
_cell.length_c   1.000
_cell.angle_alpha   90.00
_cell.angle_beta   90.00
_cell.angle_gamma   90.00
#
_symmetry.space_group_name_H-M   'P 1'
#
loop_
_entity.id
_entity.type
_entity.pdbx_description
1 polymer ?
#
loop_
_entity_poly.entity_id
_entity_poly.type
_entity_poly.pdbx_seq_one_letter_code
_entity_poly.pdbx_strand_id
1 'polypeptide(L)'
;MGEGIIPAEGERARAKQREILAIDESYAEQWLNTMRALLARDLGDVDFTTARMEALKLWTRQRKLAQHNVHYRYNLQRRRPGLVEREIRTTLDLEVLRAKIERQRAKLHATHPELAPVVEQPAAAVETPATPAPSDALPQAAPVYRASAVDRGLLDLDDKTMRIIRQGVGNLDLRTATDEQLLQAFRSRGVPMSQALPFIAMLNARI
;
A
#
# COMPACT_ATOMS: atom_id res chain seq x y z
N MET A 1 21.45 -18.63 25.72
CA MET A 1 21.50 -18.92 24.28
C MET A 1 20.20 -19.62 23.94
N GLY A 2 19.28 -18.95 23.23
CA GLY A 2 18.01 -19.56 22.83
C GLY A 2 18.21 -20.38 21.57
N GLU A 3 18.10 -21.70 21.67
CA GLU A 3 18.03 -22.58 20.50
C GLU A 3 16.80 -22.18 19.69
N GLY A 4 17.04 -21.56 18.52
CA GLY A 4 15.99 -21.32 17.54
C GLY A 4 15.49 -22.66 17.06
N ILE A 5 14.27 -23.03 17.47
CA ILE A 5 13.61 -24.24 17.01
C ILE A 5 13.32 -24.01 15.54
N ILE A 6 14.09 -24.63 14.65
CA ILE A 6 13.80 -24.59 13.22
C ILE A 6 12.39 -25.15 13.06
N PRO A 7 11.41 -24.35 12.59
CA PRO A 7 10.04 -24.82 12.46
C PRO A 7 10.02 -26.01 11.50
N ALA A 8 9.15 -26.98 11.78
CA ALA A 8 9.06 -28.21 11.01
C ALA A 8 8.95 -27.87 9.51
N GLU A 9 9.64 -28.63 8.66
CA GLU A 9 9.70 -28.35 7.21
C GLU A 9 8.31 -28.14 6.59
N GLY A 10 7.30 -28.86 7.08
CA GLY A 10 5.90 -28.71 6.68
C GLY A 10 5.25 -27.38 7.07
N GLU A 11 5.62 -26.73 8.17
CA GLU A 11 5.12 -25.40 8.55
C GLU A 11 5.71 -24.32 7.65
N ARG A 12 7.02 -24.39 7.38
CA ARG A 12 7.68 -23.51 6.42
C ARG A 12 7.05 -23.59 5.03
N ALA A 13 6.82 -24.81 4.55
CA ALA A 13 6.21 -25.03 3.25
C ALA A 13 4.78 -24.45 3.17
N ARG A 14 3.96 -24.70 4.21
CA ARG A 14 2.60 -24.16 4.31
C ARG A 14 2.58 -22.62 4.34
N ALA A 15 3.40 -22.00 5.18
CA ALA A 15 3.50 -20.54 5.25
C ALA A 15 3.92 -19.92 3.91
N LYS A 16 4.94 -20.51 3.24
CA LYS A 16 5.37 -20.10 1.91
C LYS A 16 4.25 -20.23 0.86
N GLN A 17 3.60 -21.39 0.78
CA GLN A 17 2.52 -21.64 -0.17
C GLN A 17 1.36 -20.66 0.02
N ARG A 18 1.02 -20.37 1.27
CA ARG A 18 -0.03 -19.40 1.62
C ARG A 18 0.30 -18.01 1.12
N GLU A 19 1.52 -17.54 1.34
CA GLU A 19 1.93 -16.22 0.84
C GLU A 19 1.93 -16.13 -0.68
N ILE A 20 2.33 -17.21 -1.37
CA ILE A 20 2.24 -17.29 -2.83
C ILE A 20 0.78 -17.17 -3.28
N LEU A 21 -0.13 -17.90 -2.63
CA LEU A 21 -1.56 -17.83 -2.94
C LEU A 21 -2.14 -16.42 -2.70
N ALA A 22 -1.80 -15.79 -1.58
CA ALA A 22 -2.26 -14.43 -1.29
C ALA A 22 -1.75 -13.39 -2.31
N ILE A 23 -0.53 -13.56 -2.83
CA ILE A 23 -0.02 -12.76 -3.95
C ILE A 23 -0.87 -13.03 -5.20
N ASP A 24 -1.12 -14.29 -5.52
CA ASP A 24 -1.89 -14.65 -6.71
C ASP A 24 -3.32 -14.10 -6.69
N GLU A 25 -3.99 -14.16 -5.53
CA GLU A 25 -5.31 -13.55 -5.31
C GLU A 25 -5.28 -12.03 -5.50
N SER A 26 -4.35 -11.34 -4.83
CA SER A 26 -4.23 -9.88 -4.95
C SER A 26 -3.94 -9.44 -6.38
N TYR A 27 -3.07 -10.16 -7.09
CA TYR A 27 -2.76 -9.85 -8.49
C TYR A 27 -3.94 -10.16 -9.41
N ALA A 28 -4.74 -11.21 -9.15
CA ALA A 28 -5.95 -11.47 -9.92
C ALA A 28 -6.97 -10.32 -9.79
N GLU A 29 -7.19 -9.80 -8.57
CA GLU A 29 -8.04 -8.64 -8.33
C GLU A 29 -7.53 -7.38 -9.05
N GLN A 30 -6.22 -7.11 -8.96
CA GLN A 30 -5.59 -5.99 -9.67
C GLN A 30 -5.75 -6.11 -11.19
N TRP A 31 -5.65 -7.32 -11.74
CA TRP A 31 -5.87 -7.56 -13.16
C TRP A 31 -7.31 -7.25 -13.57
N LEU A 32 -8.30 -7.71 -12.80
CA LEU A 32 -9.71 -7.40 -13.05
C LEU A 32 -9.97 -5.88 -13.02
N ASN A 33 -9.39 -5.18 -12.05
CA ASN A 33 -9.52 -3.72 -11.96
C ASN A 33 -8.84 -3.00 -13.14
N THR A 34 -7.68 -3.48 -13.58
CA THR A 34 -7.00 -2.95 -14.77
C THR A 34 -7.87 -3.15 -16.02
N MET A 35 -8.46 -4.34 -16.20
CA MET A 35 -9.35 -4.61 -17.33
C MET A 35 -10.59 -3.71 -17.31
N ARG A 36 -11.21 -3.49 -16.15
CA ARG A 36 -12.32 -2.54 -16.00
C ARG A 36 -11.92 -1.12 -16.37
N ALA A 37 -10.73 -0.69 -15.94
CA ALA A 37 -10.21 0.64 -16.27
C ALA A 37 -9.92 0.79 -17.78
N LEU A 38 -9.43 -0.25 -18.45
CA LEU A 38 -9.24 -0.23 -19.89
C LEU A 38 -10.57 -0.18 -20.65
N LEU A 39 -11.58 -0.92 -20.21
CA LEU A 39 -12.92 -0.87 -20.80
C LEU A 39 -13.58 0.51 -20.63
N ALA A 40 -13.37 1.17 -19.48
CA ALA A 40 -13.92 2.50 -19.22
C ALA A 40 -13.30 3.62 -20.11
N ARG A 41 -12.21 3.34 -20.83
CA ARG A 41 -11.51 4.31 -21.68
C ARG A 41 -12.01 4.38 -23.12
N ASP A 42 -13.03 3.58 -23.47
CA ASP A 42 -13.64 3.52 -24.80
C ASP A 42 -12.61 3.46 -25.95
N LEU A 43 -11.63 2.57 -25.80
CA LEU A 43 -10.55 2.39 -26.77
C LEU A 43 -11.04 1.60 -27.99
N GLY A 44 -10.55 1.97 -29.18
CA GLY A 44 -10.70 1.14 -30.37
C GLY A 44 -10.01 -0.22 -30.20
N ASP A 45 -10.41 -1.23 -30.98
CA ASP A 45 -9.98 -2.63 -30.80
C ASP A 45 -8.44 -2.82 -30.78
N VAL A 46 -7.73 -2.17 -31.70
CA VAL A 46 -6.26 -2.23 -31.81
C VAL A 46 -5.58 -1.60 -30.58
N ASP A 47 -6.08 -0.45 -30.14
CA ASP A 47 -5.53 0.29 -28.99
C ASP A 47 -5.84 -0.43 -27.68
N PHE A 48 -7.05 -0.99 -27.55
CA PHE A 48 -7.43 -1.83 -26.42
C PHE A 48 -6.54 -3.07 -26.33
N THR A 49 -6.33 -3.77 -27.45
CA THR A 49 -5.50 -4.97 -27.50
C THR A 49 -4.05 -4.65 -27.14
N THR A 50 -3.52 -3.54 -27.65
CA THR A 50 -2.16 -3.08 -27.34
C THR A 50 -2.02 -2.76 -25.85
N ALA A 51 -2.92 -1.94 -25.30
CA ALA A 51 -2.91 -1.55 -23.89
C ALA A 51 -3.07 -2.77 -22.96
N ARG A 52 -3.96 -3.71 -23.32
CA ARG A 52 -4.16 -4.96 -22.59
C ARG A 52 -2.89 -5.81 -22.56
N MET A 53 -2.21 -5.95 -23.70
CA MET A 53 -0.98 -6.75 -23.79
C MET A 53 0.18 -6.14 -23.01
N GLU A 54 0.31 -4.80 -23.02
CA GLU A 54 1.29 -4.09 -22.21
C GLU A 54 1.02 -4.28 -20.71
N ALA A 55 -0.23 -4.10 -20.27
CA ALA A 55 -0.65 -4.32 -18.90
C ALA A 55 -0.38 -5.77 -18.46
N LEU A 56 -0.68 -6.76 -19.31
CA LEU A 56 -0.45 -8.17 -19.01
C LEU A 56 1.04 -8.50 -18.84
N LYS A 57 1.91 -7.92 -19.68
CA LYS A 57 3.38 -8.09 -19.56
C LYS A 57 3.89 -7.53 -18.24
N LEU A 58 3.46 -6.32 -17.87
CA LEU A 58 3.82 -5.68 -16.61
C LEU A 58 3.33 -6.50 -15.42
N TRP A 59 2.05 -6.89 -15.44
CA TRP A 59 1.42 -7.72 -14.41
C TRP A 59 2.18 -9.02 -14.19
N THR A 60 2.49 -9.74 -15.27
CA THR A 60 3.22 -11.03 -15.19
C THR A 60 4.61 -10.85 -14.60
N ARG A 61 5.33 -9.79 -14.98
CA ARG A 61 6.66 -9.47 -14.45
C ARG A 61 6.60 -9.19 -12.95
N GLN A 62 5.66 -8.35 -12.53
CA GLN A 62 5.51 -7.95 -11.13
C GLN A 62 5.10 -9.15 -10.25
N ARG A 63 4.13 -9.96 -10.69
CA ARG A 63 3.73 -11.20 -10.01
C ARG A 63 4.90 -12.16 -9.82
N LYS A 64 5.67 -12.43 -10.89
CA LYS A 64 6.85 -13.31 -10.81
C LYS A 64 7.91 -12.79 -9.84
N LEU A 65 8.15 -11.48 -9.83
CA LEU A 65 9.08 -10.85 -8.90
C LEU A 65 8.59 -10.99 -7.45
N ALA A 66 7.30 -10.75 -7.20
CA ALA A 66 6.71 -10.91 -5.88
C ALA A 66 6.82 -12.35 -5.37
N GLN A 67 6.48 -13.34 -6.20
CA GLN A 67 6.65 -14.76 -5.89
C GLN A 67 8.13 -15.10 -5.60
N HIS A 68 9.06 -14.65 -6.44
CA HIS A 68 10.50 -14.84 -6.23
C HIS A 68 10.96 -14.27 -4.87
N ASN A 69 10.45 -13.11 -4.46
CA ASN A 69 10.74 -12.55 -3.14
C ASN A 69 10.22 -13.43 -2.00
N VAL A 70 9.07 -14.09 -2.16
CA VAL A 70 8.63 -15.13 -1.21
C VAL A 70 9.63 -16.29 -1.17
N HIS A 71 10.04 -16.81 -2.33
CA HIS A 71 11.02 -17.89 -2.39
C HIS A 71 12.32 -17.53 -1.65
N TYR A 72 12.80 -16.30 -1.80
CA TYR A 72 13.96 -15.80 -1.07
C TYR A 72 13.72 -15.68 0.44
N ARG A 73 12.57 -15.13 0.87
CA ARG A 73 12.23 -14.96 2.29
C ARG A 73 12.22 -16.27 3.08
N TYR A 74 11.81 -17.37 2.46
CA TYR A 74 11.72 -18.69 3.07
C TYR A 74 12.95 -19.59 2.83
N ASN A 75 14.02 -19.06 2.21
CA ASN A 75 15.22 -19.84 1.89
C ASN A 75 16.20 -19.91 3.07
N LEU A 76 16.27 -21.07 3.74
CA LEU A 76 17.20 -21.31 4.86
C LEU A 76 18.68 -21.33 4.47
N GLN A 77 19.02 -21.58 3.19
CA GLN A 77 20.41 -21.57 2.71
C GLN A 77 20.92 -20.14 2.48
N ARG A 78 20.02 -19.17 2.30
CA ARG A 78 20.37 -17.77 1.94
C ARG A 78 20.03 -16.76 3.02
N ARG A 79 19.17 -17.09 3.98
CA ARG A 79 18.77 -16.20 5.08
C ARG A 79 19.03 -16.85 6.43
N ARG A 80 19.27 -16.01 7.45
CA ARG A 80 19.45 -16.45 8.83
C ARG A 80 18.20 -17.22 9.30
N PRO A 81 18.34 -18.44 9.87
CA PRO A 81 17.20 -19.27 10.27
C PRO A 81 16.18 -18.55 11.17
N GLY A 82 16.64 -17.78 12.16
CA GLY A 82 15.75 -17.03 13.06
C GLY A 82 14.93 -15.93 12.38
N LEU A 83 15.38 -15.38 11.25
CA LEU A 83 14.55 -14.47 10.44
C LEU A 83 13.46 -15.24 9.71
N VAL A 84 13.80 -16.40 9.15
CA VAL A 84 12.83 -17.25 8.44
C VAL A 84 11.76 -17.78 9.41
N GLU A 85 12.16 -18.19 10.62
CA GLU A 85 11.24 -18.61 11.68
C GLU A 85 10.26 -17.50 12.08
N ARG A 86 10.76 -16.26 12.25
CA ARG A 86 9.90 -15.11 12.55
C ARG A 86 8.86 -14.88 11.46
N GLU A 87 9.24 -15.01 10.19
CA GLU A 87 8.35 -14.80 9.03
C GLU A 87 7.28 -15.90 8.95
N ILE A 88 7.66 -17.16 9.21
CA ILE A 88 6.74 -18.29 9.32
C ILE A 88 5.72 -18.04 10.42
N ARG A 89 6.18 -17.70 11.63
CA ARG A 89 5.30 -17.43 12.77
C ARG A 89 4.34 -16.27 12.46
N THR A 90 4.85 -15.17 11.91
CA THR A 90 4.00 -14.01 11.55
C THR A 90 2.91 -14.39 10.56
N THR A 91 3.25 -15.21 9.54
CA THR A 91 2.29 -15.65 8.51
C THR A 91 1.21 -16.56 9.08
N LEU A 92 1.58 -17.49 9.96
CA LEU A 92 0.63 -18.38 10.63
C LEU A 92 -0.21 -17.65 11.69
N ASP A 93 0.34 -16.68 12.40
CA ASP A 93 -0.42 -15.87 13.36
C ASP A 93 -1.49 -15.02 12.66
N LEU A 94 -1.15 -14.44 11.50
CA LEU A 94 -2.11 -13.72 10.66
C LEU A 94 -3.24 -14.62 10.15
N GLU A 95 -2.96 -15.91 9.90
CA GLU A 95 -4.00 -16.89 9.58
C GLU A 95 -4.96 -17.09 10.73
N VAL A 96 -4.42 -17.34 11.93
CA VAL A 96 -5.24 -17.55 13.13
C VAL A 96 -6.12 -16.33 13.39
N LEU A 97 -5.57 -15.12 13.22
CA LEU A 97 -6.33 -13.88 13.33
C LEU A 97 -7.44 -13.77 12.27
N ARG A 98 -7.14 -14.06 11.00
CA ARG A 98 -8.16 -14.06 9.92
C ARG A 98 -9.29 -15.06 10.21
N ALA A 99 -8.95 -16.29 10.59
CA ALA A 99 -9.94 -17.30 10.95
C ALA A 99 -10.79 -16.89 12.17
N LYS A 100 -10.18 -16.21 13.14
CA LYS A 100 -10.90 -15.67 14.30
C LYS A 100 -11.89 -14.57 13.88
N ILE A 101 -11.48 -13.66 13.01
CA ILE A 101 -12.34 -12.60 12.47
C ILE A 101 -13.52 -13.21 11.70
N GLU A 102 -13.26 -14.17 10.82
CA GLU A 102 -14.33 -14.84 10.05
C GLU A 102 -15.32 -15.59 10.96
N ARG A 103 -14.84 -16.28 12.00
CA ARG A 103 -15.72 -16.91 13.00
C ARG A 103 -16.56 -15.88 13.76
N GLN A 104 -15.97 -14.74 14.10
CA GLN A 104 -16.70 -13.64 14.75
C GLN A 104 -17.77 -13.07 13.83
N ARG A 105 -17.46 -12.86 12.54
CA ARG A 105 -18.43 -12.43 11.52
C ARG A 105 -19.57 -13.44 11.41
N ALA A 106 -19.27 -14.72 11.22
CA ALA A 106 -20.28 -15.77 11.13
C ALA A 106 -21.16 -15.84 12.40
N LYS A 107 -20.57 -15.68 13.58
CA LYS A 107 -21.31 -15.64 14.84
C LYS A 107 -22.21 -14.40 14.94
N LEU A 108 -21.74 -13.23 14.49
CA LEU A 108 -22.55 -12.02 14.44
C LEU A 108 -23.73 -12.18 13.48
N HIS A 109 -23.51 -12.72 12.28
CA HIS A 109 -24.58 -13.03 11.32
C HIS A 109 -25.61 -14.02 11.88
N ALA A 110 -25.17 -15.05 12.63
CA ALA A 110 -26.07 -16.02 13.25
C ALA A 110 -26.86 -15.48 14.44
N THR A 111 -26.28 -14.54 15.22
CA THR A 111 -26.92 -13.98 16.43
C THR A 111 -27.82 -12.78 16.09
N HIS A 112 -27.49 -12.05 15.03
CA HIS A 112 -28.22 -10.86 14.59
C HIS A 112 -28.43 -10.89 13.06
N PRO A 113 -29.41 -11.67 12.57
CA PRO A 113 -29.71 -11.72 11.13
C PRO A 113 -30.14 -10.37 10.56
N GLU A 114 -30.66 -9.46 11.40
CA GLU A 114 -31.05 -8.10 10.99
C GLU A 114 -29.87 -7.13 10.83
N LEU A 115 -28.68 -7.46 11.34
CA LEU A 115 -27.43 -6.72 11.09
C LEU A 115 -26.66 -7.25 9.87
N ALA A 116 -27.11 -8.35 9.27
CA ALA A 116 -26.54 -8.89 8.04
C ALA A 116 -26.46 -7.86 6.89
N PRO A 117 -27.50 -7.04 6.61
CA PRO A 117 -27.39 -6.04 5.55
C PRO A 117 -26.46 -4.86 5.88
N VAL A 118 -26.00 -4.68 7.13
CA VAL A 118 -25.02 -3.63 7.49
C VAL A 118 -23.59 -4.14 7.34
N VAL A 119 -23.37 -5.45 7.49
CA VAL A 119 -22.05 -6.08 7.28
C VAL A 119 -21.87 -6.53 5.82
N GLU A 120 -22.96 -6.83 5.11
CA GLU A 120 -22.98 -7.16 3.68
C GLU A 120 -23.29 -5.97 2.77
N GLN A 121 -23.64 -4.80 3.31
CA GLN A 121 -23.59 -3.59 2.48
C GLN A 121 -22.14 -3.36 2.08
N PRO A 122 -21.82 -3.42 0.77
CA PRO A 122 -20.53 -2.95 0.30
C PRO A 122 -20.42 -1.46 0.66
N ALA A 123 -19.23 -0.91 0.52
CA ALA A 123 -18.95 0.52 0.57
C ALA A 123 -19.75 1.36 -0.47
N ALA A 124 -21.09 1.31 -0.42
CA ALA A 124 -22.03 1.82 -1.42
C ALA A 124 -23.17 2.65 -0.80
N ALA A 125 -23.18 2.87 0.52
CA ALA A 125 -24.16 3.74 1.20
C ALA A 125 -23.50 4.79 2.10
N VAL A 126 -22.33 5.29 1.70
CA VAL A 126 -22.04 6.71 1.97
C VAL A 126 -22.68 7.44 0.80
N GLU A 127 -23.80 8.10 1.07
CA GLU A 127 -24.38 9.07 0.13
C GLU A 127 -23.25 9.97 -0.36
N THR A 128 -22.98 9.86 -1.65
CA THR A 128 -22.17 10.78 -2.40
C THR A 128 -22.92 12.11 -2.35
N PRO A 129 -22.37 13.20 -1.77
CA PRO A 129 -22.84 14.52 -2.16
C PRO A 129 -22.64 14.58 -3.68
N ALA A 130 -23.70 14.95 -4.40
CA ALA A 130 -23.75 14.97 -5.86
C ALA A 130 -22.47 15.54 -6.47
N THR A 131 -21.66 14.67 -7.08
CA THR A 131 -20.54 15.08 -7.92
C THR A 131 -21.10 15.45 -9.30
N PRO A 132 -20.77 16.64 -9.84
CA PRO A 132 -21.19 17.08 -11.17
C PRO A 132 -20.60 16.20 -12.29
N ALA A 133 -21.17 16.35 -13.49
CA ALA A 133 -20.89 15.64 -14.73
C ALA A 133 -19.39 15.56 -15.11
N PRO A 134 -19.01 14.66 -16.05
CA PRO A 134 -17.65 14.13 -16.16
C PRO A 134 -16.68 15.21 -16.61
N SER A 135 -15.68 15.49 -15.78
CA SER A 135 -14.50 16.23 -16.21
C SER A 135 -13.50 15.23 -16.77
N ASP A 136 -13.16 15.40 -18.04
CA ASP A 136 -11.98 14.82 -18.66
C ASP A 136 -10.76 14.95 -17.73
N ALA A 137 -9.98 13.87 -17.67
CA ALA A 137 -8.68 13.75 -17.00
C ALA A 137 -8.67 14.07 -15.48
N LEU A 138 -8.57 13.05 -14.63
CA LEU A 138 -8.14 13.27 -13.24
C LEU A 138 -6.70 13.82 -13.25
N PRO A 139 -6.47 15.06 -12.79
CA PRO A 139 -5.13 15.57 -12.57
C PRO A 139 -4.51 14.78 -11.43
N GLN A 140 -3.19 14.57 -11.46
CA GLN A 140 -2.42 14.19 -10.28
C GLN A 140 -2.91 15.02 -9.09
N ALA A 141 -3.30 14.36 -7.99
CA ALA A 141 -3.75 15.06 -6.79
C ALA A 141 -2.68 16.09 -6.40
N ALA A 142 -2.99 17.36 -6.63
CA ALA A 142 -2.11 18.45 -6.25
C ALA A 142 -1.91 18.38 -4.74
N PRO A 143 -0.69 18.64 -4.24
CA PRO A 143 -0.45 18.67 -2.82
C PRO A 143 -1.45 19.63 -2.17
N VAL A 144 -2.08 19.20 -1.07
CA VAL A 144 -2.94 20.07 -0.26
C VAL A 144 -2.03 21.13 0.35
N TYR A 145 -1.91 22.26 -0.33
CA TYR A 145 -1.17 23.42 0.14
C TYR A 145 -1.94 24.05 1.30
N ARG A 146 -1.41 23.89 2.51
CA ARG A 146 -1.97 24.56 3.68
C ARG A 146 -1.29 25.91 3.83
N ALA A 147 -2.07 26.97 3.64
CA ALA A 147 -1.63 28.37 3.75
C ALA A 147 -1.39 28.85 5.21
N SER A 148 -1.36 27.94 6.19
CA SER A 148 -1.24 28.28 7.61
C SER A 148 -0.27 27.33 8.31
N ALA A 149 0.42 27.81 9.34
CA ALA A 149 1.33 27.00 10.15
C ALA A 149 0.54 25.85 10.79
N VAL A 150 1.03 24.62 10.59
CA VAL A 150 0.43 23.40 11.13
C VAL A 150 1.47 22.76 12.03
N ASP A 151 1.11 22.44 13.28
CA ASP A 151 1.95 21.59 14.14
C ASP A 151 2.03 20.18 13.54
N ARG A 152 3.15 19.87 12.88
CA ARG A 152 3.34 18.59 12.19
C ARG A 152 3.80 17.51 13.16
N GLY A 153 3.11 16.37 13.16
CA GLY A 153 3.51 15.16 13.87
C GLY A 153 4.78 14.54 13.27
N LEU A 154 5.97 14.95 13.74
CA LEU A 154 7.27 14.44 13.26
C LEU A 154 7.67 13.08 13.87
N LEU A 155 6.85 12.49 14.74
CA LEU A 155 7.21 11.36 15.60
C LEU A 155 7.40 10.03 14.84
N ASP A 156 6.83 9.90 13.64
CA ASP A 156 6.81 8.64 12.88
C ASP A 156 7.73 8.64 11.64
N LEU A 157 8.46 9.73 11.38
CA LEU A 157 9.38 9.80 10.24
C LEU A 157 10.69 9.10 10.58
N ASP A 158 11.17 8.24 9.68
CA ASP A 158 12.46 7.58 9.82
C ASP A 158 13.60 8.61 9.77
N ASP A 159 14.65 8.38 10.56
CA ASP A 159 15.81 9.26 10.67
C ASP A 159 16.47 9.57 9.32
N LYS A 160 16.36 8.64 8.37
CA LYS A 160 16.90 8.81 7.01
C LYS A 160 16.10 9.83 6.21
N THR A 161 14.77 9.74 6.22
CA THR A 161 13.90 10.73 5.56
C THR A 161 14.03 12.10 6.23
N MET A 162 14.06 12.15 7.57
CA MET A 162 14.29 13.40 8.30
C MET A 162 15.62 14.08 7.93
N ARG A 163 16.68 13.30 7.71
CA ARG A 163 17.98 13.81 7.25
C ARG A 163 17.89 14.39 5.84
N ILE A 164 17.21 13.70 4.93
CA ILE A 164 17.04 14.15 3.53
C ILE A 164 16.23 15.45 3.49
N ILE A 165 15.14 15.54 4.25
CA ILE A 165 14.30 16.74 4.32
C ILE A 165 15.10 17.90 4.91
N ARG A 166 15.82 17.70 6.04
CA ARG A 166 16.68 18.74 6.63
C ARG A 166 17.80 19.19 5.70
N GLN A 167 18.37 18.29 4.91
CA GLN A 167 19.37 18.65 3.90
C GLN A 167 18.76 19.53 2.80
N GLY A 168 17.50 19.27 2.43
CA GLY A 168 16.75 20.05 1.44
C GLY A 168 16.33 21.44 1.95
N VAL A 169 15.72 21.53 3.14
CA VAL A 169 15.13 22.79 3.66
C VAL A 169 15.97 23.53 4.70
N GLY A 170 16.96 22.87 5.32
CA GLY A 170 18.01 23.53 6.12
C GLY A 170 17.64 23.67 7.58
N ASN A 171 17.85 24.86 8.13
CA ASN A 171 17.55 25.19 9.53
C ASN A 171 16.09 25.61 9.74
N LEU A 172 15.24 25.40 8.74
CA LEU A 172 13.81 25.71 8.83
C LEU A 172 13.16 24.73 9.81
N ASP A 173 12.35 25.26 10.74
CA ASP A 173 11.62 24.43 11.69
C ASP A 173 10.46 23.71 10.99
N LEU A 174 10.64 22.40 10.79
CA LEU A 174 9.70 21.52 10.10
C LEU A 174 8.34 21.39 10.81
N ARG A 175 8.29 21.69 12.12
CA ARG A 175 7.04 21.64 12.88
C ARG A 175 6.13 22.82 12.65
N THR A 176 6.67 23.98 12.30
CA THR A 176 5.93 25.24 12.27
C THR A 176 5.95 25.92 10.90
N ALA A 177 6.86 25.52 10.01
CA ALA A 177 6.99 26.10 8.68
C ALA A 177 5.73 25.90 7.81
N THR A 178 5.35 26.90 7.02
CA THR A 178 4.29 26.73 6.02
C THR A 178 4.79 25.89 4.83
N ASP A 179 3.85 25.31 4.07
CA ASP A 179 4.21 24.55 2.86
C ASP A 179 4.95 25.43 1.84
N GLU A 180 4.58 26.72 1.77
CA GLU A 180 5.23 27.72 0.92
C GLU A 180 6.69 27.97 1.35
N GLN A 181 6.95 28.08 2.65
CA GLN A 181 8.32 28.21 3.17
C GLN A 181 9.18 26.97 2.89
N LEU A 182 8.59 25.77 3.00
CA LEU A 182 9.27 24.52 2.65
C LEU A 182 9.61 24.46 1.16
N LEU A 183 8.66 24.79 0.28
CA LEU A 183 8.90 24.87 -1.16
C LEU A 183 9.98 25.88 -1.53
N GLN A 184 9.93 27.07 -0.93
CA GLN A 184 10.89 28.13 -1.21
C GLN A 184 12.29 27.73 -0.76
N ALA A 185 12.41 27.03 0.36
CA ALA A 185 13.67 26.46 0.84
C ALA A 185 14.21 25.35 -0.06
N PHE A 186 13.35 24.46 -0.58
CA PHE A 186 13.76 23.46 -1.57
C PHE A 186 14.22 24.11 -2.88
N ARG A 187 13.50 25.13 -3.35
CA ARG A 187 13.84 25.87 -4.57
C ARG A 187 15.18 26.62 -4.44
N SER A 188 15.41 27.30 -3.31
CA SER A 188 16.66 28.04 -3.09
C SER A 188 17.91 27.14 -3.03
N ARG A 189 17.72 25.85 -2.78
CA ARG A 189 18.77 24.82 -2.81
C ARG A 189 18.86 24.03 -4.11
N GLY A 190 18.11 24.42 -5.14
CA GLY A 190 18.14 23.76 -6.44
C GLY A 190 17.47 22.39 -6.47
N VAL A 191 16.62 22.06 -5.48
CA VAL A 191 15.83 20.84 -5.51
C VAL A 191 14.63 21.05 -6.45
N PRO A 192 14.48 20.22 -7.50
CA PRO A 192 13.38 20.37 -8.43
C PRO A 192 12.03 20.10 -7.75
N MET A 193 10.99 20.81 -8.17
CA MET A 193 9.65 20.73 -7.56
C MET A 193 9.09 19.30 -7.56
N SER A 194 9.36 18.51 -8.60
CA SER A 194 8.98 17.10 -8.67
C SER A 194 9.55 16.24 -7.53
N GLN A 195 10.67 16.65 -6.92
CA GLN A 195 11.28 15.99 -5.77
C GLN A 195 10.87 16.62 -4.43
N ALA A 196 10.54 17.91 -4.39
CA ALA A 196 10.14 18.61 -3.17
C ALA A 196 8.71 18.25 -2.73
N LEU A 197 7.78 18.08 -3.68
CA LEU A 197 6.35 17.85 -3.41
C LEU A 197 6.08 16.55 -2.62
N PRO A 198 6.73 15.40 -2.92
CA PRO A 198 6.57 14.19 -2.13
C PRO A 198 7.00 14.36 -0.67
N PHE A 199 8.04 15.15 -0.39
CA PHE A 199 8.50 15.38 0.99
C PHE A 199 7.51 16.24 1.80
N ILE A 200 6.94 17.27 1.18
CA ILE A 200 5.90 18.10 1.81
C ILE A 200 4.63 17.27 2.03
N ALA A 201 4.27 16.42 1.07
CA ALA A 201 3.16 15.48 1.24
C ALA A 201 3.40 14.51 2.40
N MET A 202 4.61 13.95 2.54
CA MET A 202 4.96 13.08 3.69
C MET A 202 4.89 13.82 5.03
N LEU A 203 5.28 15.09 5.07
CA LEU A 203 5.18 15.93 6.27
C LEU A 203 3.72 16.23 6.65
N ASN A 204 2.82 16.36 5.67
CA ASN A 204 1.42 16.73 5.87
C ASN A 204 0.46 15.53 5.97
N ALA A 205 0.90 14.31 5.64
CA ALA A 205 0.05 13.12 5.57
C ALA A 205 -0.38 12.56 6.94
N ARG A 206 0.10 13.08 8.06
CA ARG A 206 -0.13 12.50 9.40
C ARG A 206 -0.41 13.55 10.48
N ILE A 207 -1.46 14.35 10.25
CA ILE A 207 -2.15 15.16 11.26
C ILE A 207 -3.30 14.34 11.82
#